data_AF-A0A950BE60-F1
#
_entry.id   AF-A0A950BE60-F1
#
_cell.length_a   1.000
_cell.length_b   1.000
_cell.length_c   1.000
_cell.angle_alpha   90.00
_cell.angle_beta   90.00
_cell.angle_gamma   90.00
#
_symmetry.space_group_name_H-M   'P 1'
#
loop_
_entity.id
_entity.type
_entity.pdbx_description
1 polymer ?
#
loop_
_entity_poly.entity_id
_entity_poly.type
_entity_poly.pdbx_seq_one_letter_code
_entity_poly.pdbx_strand_id
1 'polypeptide(L)'
;MKMLARFLALCFFLSPALVSAQMQPPGPMPPMPPPSGMPQPDFAAMKAMHDQMEAIHKNEREQVLAALTPAHRTLVATLVGGMAVAANPDPKAAAAKLDAALGASEKSAITSAHESAKTQMHQLMEKQMQQMRQMHPDGGPPQIRQFPGGPQERRTPPTAGEIVLRTLGPEPEMHDMMYFNRAGMSGRRPAPPNVMPPSTAPNPSST
;
A
#
# COMPACT_ATOMS: atom_id res chain seq x y z
N MET A 1 26.78 -41.98 5.64
CA MET A 1 26.78 -40.75 6.46
C MET A 1 25.39 -40.12 6.43
N LYS A 2 24.47 -40.72 7.18
CA LYS A 2 23.11 -40.27 7.48
C LYS A 2 23.04 -40.37 9.00
N MET A 3 22.79 -39.28 9.72
CA MET A 3 22.42 -39.18 11.15
C MET A 3 22.96 -37.84 11.70
N LEU A 4 22.25 -36.74 11.47
CA LEU A 4 22.28 -35.59 12.39
C LEU A 4 21.05 -34.69 12.20
N ALA A 5 19.89 -35.33 12.00
CA ALA A 5 18.59 -34.72 12.15
C ALA A 5 18.03 -35.20 13.48
N ARG A 6 17.39 -34.30 14.24
CA ARG A 6 16.68 -34.47 15.53
C ARG A 6 17.47 -34.00 16.75
N PHE A 7 17.50 -32.70 16.98
CA PHE A 7 17.54 -32.14 18.33
C PHE A 7 16.87 -30.76 18.32
N LEU A 8 16.03 -30.51 19.34
CA LEU A 8 15.19 -29.33 19.60
C LEU A 8 13.98 -29.14 18.65
N ALA A 9 12.76 -29.62 18.89
CA ALA A 9 12.06 -29.95 20.14
C ALA A 9 12.00 -28.81 21.18
N LEU A 10 10.77 -28.32 21.37
CA LEU A 10 10.25 -27.84 22.65
C LEU A 10 10.68 -26.42 23.08
N CYS A 11 9.81 -25.45 22.78
CA CYS A 11 9.44 -24.31 23.64
C CYS A 11 8.76 -23.25 22.79
N PHE A 12 7.42 -23.22 22.73
CA PHE A 12 6.60 -22.00 22.59
C PHE A 12 5.11 -22.38 22.67
N PHE A 13 4.72 -22.98 23.80
CA PHE A 13 3.34 -22.96 24.26
C PHE A 13 3.27 -21.92 25.39
N LEU A 14 3.06 -20.66 25.03
CA LEU A 14 2.63 -19.63 25.97
C LEU A 14 1.62 -18.74 25.26
N SER A 15 0.35 -19.12 25.36
CA SER A 15 -0.79 -18.34 24.88
C SER A 15 -1.08 -17.20 25.85
N PRO A 16 -1.02 -15.92 25.44
CA PRO A 16 -1.61 -14.84 26.21
C PRO A 16 -3.13 -14.89 26.01
N ALA A 17 -3.86 -15.12 27.10
CA ALA A 17 -5.31 -14.91 27.15
C ALA A 17 -5.61 -13.42 26.95
N LEU A 18 -6.10 -13.04 25.77
CA LEU A 18 -6.59 -11.71 25.51
C LEU A 18 -8.01 -11.58 26.03
N VAL A 19 -8.11 -10.87 27.16
CA VAL A 19 -9.32 -10.27 27.72
C VAL A 19 -10.06 -9.50 26.62
N SER A 20 -11.22 -10.02 26.22
CA SER A 20 -12.13 -9.33 25.32
C SER A 20 -12.89 -8.28 26.15
N ALA A 21 -12.46 -7.02 26.09
CA ALA A 21 -13.28 -5.91 26.56
C ALA A 21 -14.56 -5.86 25.72
N GLN A 22 -15.70 -6.21 26.32
CA GLN A 22 -17.02 -6.05 25.71
C GLN A 22 -17.32 -4.55 25.59
N MET A 23 -16.94 -3.98 24.45
CA MET A 23 -17.41 -2.68 24.02
C MET A 23 -18.87 -2.85 23.58
N GLN A 24 -19.78 -2.38 24.42
CA GLN A 24 -21.22 -2.45 24.19
C GLN A 24 -21.55 -1.71 22.89
N PRO A 25 -22.15 -2.38 21.89
CA PRO A 25 -22.38 -1.78 20.59
C PRO A 25 -23.35 -0.60 20.71
N PRO A 26 -23.11 0.52 20.00
CA PRO A 26 -24.05 1.63 19.91
C PRO A 26 -25.39 1.13 19.38
N GLY A 27 -26.48 1.63 19.96
CA GLY A 27 -27.84 1.18 19.69
C GLY A 27 -28.20 1.22 18.19
N PRO A 28 -29.17 0.40 17.76
CA PRO A 28 -29.58 0.29 16.37
C PRO A 28 -30.05 1.64 15.85
N MET A 29 -29.29 2.22 14.92
CA MET A 29 -29.74 3.37 14.15
C MET A 29 -30.88 2.92 13.22
N PRO A 30 -31.90 3.76 13.00
CA PRO A 30 -32.99 3.45 12.08
C PRO A 30 -32.44 3.18 10.67
N PRO A 31 -32.99 2.18 9.95
CA PRO A 31 -32.53 1.82 8.61
C PRO A 31 -32.74 2.99 7.65
N MET A 32 -31.65 3.62 7.22
CA MET A 32 -31.72 4.53 6.07
C MET A 32 -31.96 3.69 4.81
N PRO A 33 -32.87 4.11 3.91
CA PRO A 33 -33.07 3.42 2.64
C PRO A 33 -31.75 3.44 1.85
N PRO A 34 -31.31 2.29 1.29
CA PRO A 34 -30.07 2.24 0.53
C PRO A 34 -30.18 3.17 -0.68
N PRO A 35 -29.14 3.96 -0.99
CA PRO A 35 -29.10 4.75 -2.22
C PRO A 35 -29.30 3.79 -3.40
N SER A 36 -30.45 3.93 -4.07
CA SER A 36 -30.87 3.02 -5.12
C SER A 36 -30.03 3.28 -6.37
N GLY A 37 -29.33 2.26 -6.87
CA GLY A 37 -28.71 2.30 -8.20
C GLY A 37 -27.19 2.17 -8.29
N MET A 38 -26.45 1.98 -7.18
CA MET A 38 -25.03 1.62 -7.30
C MET A 38 -24.85 0.09 -7.24
N PRO A 39 -24.26 -0.53 -8.28
CA PRO A 39 -23.93 -1.95 -8.23
C PRO A 39 -22.99 -2.20 -7.06
N GLN A 40 -23.35 -3.14 -6.17
CA GLN A 40 -22.43 -3.52 -5.11
C GLN A 40 -21.25 -4.26 -5.73
N PRO A 41 -20.00 -3.87 -5.39
CA PRO A 41 -18.84 -4.62 -5.80
C PRO A 41 -18.98 -6.09 -5.39
N ASP A 42 -18.58 -7.02 -6.26
CA ASP A 42 -18.45 -8.42 -5.87
C ASP A 42 -17.27 -8.58 -4.90
N PHE A 43 -17.58 -8.57 -3.61
CA PHE A 43 -16.60 -8.70 -2.54
C PHE A 43 -15.79 -10.00 -2.64
N ALA A 44 -16.38 -11.08 -3.15
CA ALA A 44 -15.69 -12.37 -3.28
C ALA A 44 -14.61 -12.28 -4.36
N ALA A 45 -14.94 -11.68 -5.51
CA ALA A 45 -13.98 -11.46 -6.60
C ALA A 45 -12.82 -10.54 -6.16
N MET A 46 -13.12 -9.46 -5.44
CA MET A 46 -12.08 -8.56 -4.92
C MET A 46 -11.19 -9.25 -3.88
N LYS A 47 -11.75 -10.07 -3.00
CA LYS A 47 -10.95 -10.85 -2.05
C LYS A 47 -10.01 -11.80 -2.79
N ALA A 48 -10.50 -12.55 -3.78
CA ALA A 48 -9.69 -13.47 -4.56
C ALA A 48 -8.54 -12.76 -5.30
N MET A 49 -8.79 -11.56 -5.84
CA MET A 49 -7.75 -10.73 -6.44
C MET A 49 -6.71 -10.29 -5.40
N HIS A 50 -7.14 -9.88 -4.22
CA HIS A 50 -6.25 -9.48 -3.13
C HIS A 50 -5.34 -10.63 -2.69
N ASP A 51 -5.91 -11.82 -2.48
CA ASP A 51 -5.15 -13.02 -2.11
C ASP A 51 -4.09 -13.36 -3.19
N GLN A 52 -4.41 -13.18 -4.47
CA GLN A 52 -3.46 -13.38 -5.58
C GLN A 52 -2.36 -12.33 -5.61
N MET A 53 -2.68 -11.05 -5.37
CA MET A 53 -1.66 -10.00 -5.27
C MET A 53 -0.72 -10.24 -4.08
N GLU A 54 -1.25 -10.64 -2.93
CA GLU A 54 -0.45 -10.97 -1.75
C GLU A 54 0.51 -12.13 -2.03
N ALA A 55 0.04 -13.16 -2.77
CA ALA A 55 0.90 -14.26 -3.20
C ALA A 55 2.05 -13.80 -4.12
N ILE A 56 1.79 -12.87 -5.04
CA ILE A 56 2.83 -12.28 -5.90
C ILE A 56 3.83 -11.48 -5.06
N HIS A 57 3.38 -10.65 -4.12
CA HIS A 57 4.26 -9.89 -3.22
C HIS A 57 5.13 -10.81 -2.35
N LYS A 58 4.56 -11.91 -1.82
CA LYS A 58 5.32 -12.91 -1.05
C LYS A 58 6.42 -13.55 -1.89
N ASN A 59 6.10 -13.95 -3.13
CA ASN A 59 7.07 -14.52 -4.04
C ASN A 59 8.17 -13.50 -4.42
N GLU A 60 7.81 -12.24 -4.68
CA GLU A 60 8.79 -11.16 -4.90
C GLU A 60 9.73 -11.02 -3.70
N ARG A 61 9.17 -10.99 -2.47
CA ARG A 61 9.94 -10.92 -1.23
C ARG A 61 10.93 -12.06 -1.10
N GLU A 62 10.50 -13.29 -1.38
CA GLU A 62 11.37 -14.47 -1.35
C GLU A 62 12.50 -14.38 -2.38
N GLN A 63 12.21 -13.95 -3.61
CA GLN A 63 13.22 -13.79 -4.66
C GLN A 63 14.23 -12.68 -4.33
N VAL A 64 13.76 -11.55 -3.80
CA VAL A 64 14.63 -10.46 -3.35
C VAL A 64 15.51 -10.92 -2.19
N LEU A 65 14.97 -11.64 -1.20
CA LEU A 65 15.77 -12.22 -0.13
C LEU A 65 16.80 -13.22 -0.66
N ALA A 66 16.41 -14.08 -1.60
CA ALA A 66 17.31 -15.05 -2.22
C ALA A 66 18.45 -14.40 -3.00
N ALA A 67 18.18 -13.25 -3.64
CA ALA A 67 19.18 -12.47 -4.37
C ALA A 67 20.24 -11.83 -3.45
N LEU A 68 19.92 -11.59 -2.18
CA LEU A 68 20.84 -10.97 -1.22
C LEU A 68 21.80 -11.99 -0.61
N THR A 69 23.07 -11.62 -0.52
CA THR A 69 24.07 -12.34 0.29
C THR A 69 23.71 -12.27 1.79
N PRO A 70 24.20 -13.23 2.61
CA PRO A 70 23.95 -13.20 4.06
C PRO A 70 24.39 -11.90 4.74
N ALA A 71 25.51 -11.31 4.30
CA ALA A 71 25.99 -10.03 4.83
C ALA A 71 25.01 -8.88 4.57
N HIS A 72 24.46 -8.80 3.36
CA HIS A 72 23.50 -7.75 3.01
C HIS A 72 22.13 -7.96 3.66
N ARG A 73 21.71 -9.20 3.93
CA ARG A 73 20.50 -9.45 4.74
C ARG A 73 20.64 -8.87 6.15
N THR A 74 21.80 -9.03 6.79
CA THR A 74 22.08 -8.42 8.10
C THR A 74 22.09 -6.89 8.04
N LEU A 75 22.65 -6.32 6.97
CA LEU A 75 22.61 -4.88 6.74
C LEU A 75 21.18 -4.37 6.62
N VAL A 76 20.33 -5.05 5.83
CA VAL A 76 18.90 -4.69 5.69
C VAL A 76 18.20 -4.74 7.05
N ALA A 77 18.39 -5.82 7.82
CA ALA A 77 17.78 -5.94 9.16
C ALA A 77 18.20 -4.78 10.08
N THR A 78 19.47 -4.38 10.02
CA THR A 78 20.00 -3.24 10.79
C THR A 78 19.37 -1.92 10.35
N LEU A 79 19.27 -1.68 9.04
CA LEU A 79 18.67 -0.46 8.50
C LEU A 79 17.19 -0.37 8.86
N VAL A 80 16.43 -1.44 8.67
CA VAL A 80 14.99 -1.50 9.01
C VAL A 80 14.77 -1.35 10.51
N GLY A 81 15.54 -2.05 11.34
CA GLY A 81 15.47 -1.91 12.80
C GLY A 81 15.80 -0.49 13.27
N GLY A 82 16.83 0.14 12.68
CA GLY A 82 17.19 1.53 12.97
C GLY A 82 16.10 2.52 12.58
N MET A 83 15.44 2.32 11.44
CA MET A 83 14.31 3.16 11.02
C MET A 83 13.09 2.99 11.93
N ALA A 84 12.83 1.78 12.44
CA ALA A 84 11.68 1.51 13.31
C ALA A 84 11.75 2.23 14.66
N VAL A 85 12.95 2.60 15.13
CA VAL A 85 13.16 3.30 16.41
C VAL A 85 13.55 4.77 16.26
N ALA A 86 13.82 5.24 15.04
CA ALA A 86 14.24 6.61 14.79
C ALA A 86 13.06 7.59 14.97
N ALA A 87 13.30 8.72 15.63
CA ALA A 87 12.30 9.78 15.75
C ALA A 87 11.91 10.41 14.39
N ASN A 88 12.87 10.47 13.47
CA ASN A 88 12.70 10.98 12.10
C ASN A 88 13.35 9.98 11.11
N PRO A 89 12.65 8.91 10.71
CA PRO A 89 13.20 7.94 9.77
C PRO A 89 13.36 8.56 8.37
N ASP A 90 14.52 8.32 7.74
CA ASP A 90 14.80 8.72 6.35
C ASP A 90 14.97 7.46 5.45
N PRO A 91 13.88 6.97 4.84
CA PRO A 91 13.92 5.78 4.02
C PRO A 91 14.73 5.97 2.73
N LYS A 92 14.83 7.21 2.22
CA LYS A 92 15.57 7.50 1.00
C LYS A 92 17.07 7.42 1.23
N ALA A 93 17.55 7.97 2.35
CA ALA A 93 18.95 7.82 2.76
C ALA A 93 19.30 6.34 3.06
N ALA A 94 18.39 5.60 3.70
CA ALA A 94 18.59 4.16 3.92
C ALA A 94 18.67 3.38 2.60
N ALA A 95 17.80 3.70 1.64
CA ALA A 95 17.80 3.07 0.31
C ALA A 95 19.11 3.35 -0.43
N ALA A 96 19.59 4.59 -0.44
CA ALA A 96 20.84 4.96 -1.08
C ALA A 96 22.06 4.27 -0.45
N LYS A 97 22.10 4.15 0.88
CA LYS A 97 23.15 3.42 1.61
C LYS A 97 23.14 1.93 1.23
N LEU A 98 21.95 1.34 1.17
CA LEU A 98 21.80 -0.06 0.79
C LEU A 98 22.22 -0.27 -0.67
N ASP A 99 21.77 0.58 -1.59
CA ASP A 99 22.14 0.49 -3.00
C ASP A 99 23.66 0.60 -3.20
N ALA A 100 24.33 1.50 -2.47
CA ALA A 100 25.79 1.60 -2.53
C ALA A 100 26.53 0.35 -2.02
N ALA A 101 25.94 -0.41 -1.09
CA ALA A 101 26.54 -1.63 -0.54
C ALA A 101 26.35 -2.85 -1.45
N LEU A 102 25.25 -2.90 -2.22
CA LEU A 102 24.93 -4.05 -3.07
C LEU A 102 25.92 -4.21 -4.23
N GLY A 103 26.31 -5.46 -4.50
CA GLY A 103 27.08 -5.81 -5.69
C GLY A 103 26.25 -5.72 -6.97
N ALA A 104 26.91 -5.57 -8.13
CA ALA A 104 26.23 -5.45 -9.42
C ALA A 104 25.31 -6.66 -9.75
N SER A 105 25.72 -7.87 -9.38
CA SER A 105 24.92 -9.09 -9.57
C SER A 105 23.65 -9.10 -8.71
N GLU A 106 23.75 -8.69 -7.44
CA GLU A 106 22.60 -8.58 -6.53
C GLU A 106 21.62 -7.52 -7.03
N LYS A 107 22.13 -6.34 -7.43
CA LYS A 107 21.30 -5.27 -8.01
C LYS A 107 20.48 -5.78 -9.20
N SER A 108 21.14 -6.44 -10.16
CA SER A 108 20.49 -7.00 -11.34
C SER A 108 19.44 -8.06 -11.00
N ALA A 109 19.70 -8.91 -10.01
CA ALA A 109 18.77 -9.95 -9.58
C ALA A 109 17.53 -9.34 -8.89
N ILE A 110 17.73 -8.33 -8.04
CA ILE A 110 16.67 -7.60 -7.34
C ILE A 110 15.76 -6.86 -8.33
N THR A 111 16.34 -6.13 -9.29
CA THR A 111 15.54 -5.40 -10.29
C THR A 111 14.75 -6.35 -11.17
N SER A 112 15.34 -7.48 -11.57
CA SER A 112 14.65 -8.52 -12.36
C SER A 112 13.48 -9.16 -11.61
N ALA A 113 13.68 -9.52 -10.33
CA ALA A 113 12.61 -10.06 -9.48
C ALA A 113 11.44 -9.06 -9.37
N HIS A 114 11.75 -7.78 -9.17
CA HIS A 114 10.74 -6.73 -9.08
C HIS A 114 9.98 -6.51 -10.40
N GLU A 115 10.67 -6.47 -11.54
CA GLU A 115 10.03 -6.32 -12.86
C GLU A 115 9.12 -7.51 -13.20
N SER A 116 9.53 -8.73 -12.83
CA SER A 116 8.73 -9.94 -12.97
C SER A 116 7.44 -9.85 -12.15
N ALA A 117 7.54 -9.49 -10.86
CA ALA A 117 6.38 -9.32 -9.99
C ALA A 117 5.41 -8.24 -10.52
N LYS A 118 5.95 -7.08 -10.94
CA LYS A 118 5.15 -6.00 -11.54
C LYS A 118 4.40 -6.47 -12.79
N THR A 119 5.04 -7.27 -13.64
CA THR A 119 4.43 -7.83 -14.85
C THR A 119 3.28 -8.77 -14.48
N GLN A 120 3.47 -9.65 -13.49
CA GLN A 120 2.41 -10.56 -13.01
C GLN A 120 1.22 -9.80 -12.43
N MET A 121 1.47 -8.75 -11.63
CA MET A 121 0.40 -7.90 -11.09
C MET A 121 -0.37 -7.18 -12.20
N HIS A 122 0.32 -6.68 -13.23
CA HIS A 122 -0.33 -6.01 -14.35
C HIS A 122 -1.27 -6.96 -15.10
N GLN A 123 -0.78 -8.17 -15.42
CA GLN A 123 -1.59 -9.20 -16.09
C GLN A 123 -2.80 -9.62 -15.25
N LEU A 124 -2.63 -9.75 -13.93
CA LEU A 124 -3.73 -10.03 -13.00
C LEU A 124 -4.80 -8.93 -13.06
N MET A 125 -4.37 -7.66 -13.02
CA MET A 125 -5.27 -6.52 -13.07
C MET A 125 -5.99 -6.40 -14.42
N GLU A 126 -5.29 -6.61 -15.53
CA GLU A 126 -5.89 -6.65 -16.87
C GLU A 126 -6.97 -7.72 -16.98
N LYS A 127 -6.68 -8.93 -16.49
CA LYS A 127 -7.65 -10.04 -16.47
C LYS A 127 -8.90 -9.66 -15.66
N GLN A 128 -8.73 -9.06 -14.48
CA GLN A 128 -9.86 -8.62 -13.66
C GLN A 128 -10.67 -7.51 -14.34
N MET A 129 -10.00 -6.54 -14.96
CA MET A 129 -10.67 -5.48 -15.72
C MET A 129 -11.50 -6.04 -16.88
N GLN A 130 -10.98 -7.06 -17.59
CA GLN A 130 -11.71 -7.73 -18.66
C GLN A 130 -12.96 -8.45 -18.13
N GLN A 131 -12.85 -9.15 -17.00
CA GLN A 131 -14.00 -9.82 -16.36
C GLN A 131 -15.08 -8.81 -15.93
N MET A 132 -14.68 -7.69 -15.33
CA MET A 132 -15.62 -6.63 -14.94
C MET A 132 -16.34 -6.03 -16.15
N ARG A 133 -15.64 -5.83 -17.28
CA ARG A 133 -16.25 -5.34 -18.53
C ARG A 133 -17.30 -6.31 -19.09
N GLN A 134 -17.08 -7.62 -18.95
CA GLN A 134 -18.05 -8.63 -19.40
C GLN A 134 -19.32 -8.65 -18.55
N MET A 135 -19.21 -8.37 -17.25
CA MET A 135 -20.35 -8.32 -16.32
C MET A 135 -21.17 -7.02 -16.44
N HIS A 136 -20.58 -5.95 -16.96
CA HIS A 136 -21.24 -4.65 -17.13
C HIS A 136 -21.09 -4.13 -18.56
N PRO A 137 -21.76 -4.75 -19.56
CA PRO A 137 -21.68 -4.30 -20.96
C PRO A 137 -22.25 -2.90 -21.17
N ASP A 138 -23.28 -2.51 -20.40
CA ASP A 138 -23.91 -1.19 -20.47
C ASP A 138 -23.23 -0.15 -19.57
N GLY A 139 -22.41 -0.61 -18.63
CA GLY A 139 -21.55 0.24 -17.82
C GLY A 139 -20.38 0.67 -18.68
N GLY A 140 -20.53 1.79 -19.41
CA GLY A 140 -19.44 2.38 -20.19
C GLY A 140 -18.12 2.38 -19.39
N PRO A 141 -16.96 2.29 -20.07
CA PRO A 141 -15.67 2.11 -19.41
C PRO A 141 -15.60 3.09 -18.24
N PRO A 142 -15.22 2.64 -17.03
CA PRO A 142 -15.17 3.53 -15.87
C PRO A 142 -14.43 4.76 -16.37
N GLN A 143 -15.10 5.90 -16.35
CA GLN A 143 -14.44 7.17 -16.60
C GLN A 143 -13.48 7.29 -15.42
N ILE A 144 -12.31 6.65 -15.55
CA ILE A 144 -11.09 7.09 -14.92
C ILE A 144 -11.06 8.51 -15.39
N ARG A 145 -11.59 9.43 -14.58
CA ARG A 145 -11.45 10.85 -14.78
C ARG A 145 -9.95 10.97 -14.93
N GLN A 146 -9.51 11.10 -16.18
CA GLN A 146 -8.12 11.39 -16.48
C GLN A 146 -7.92 12.68 -15.71
N PHE A 147 -7.32 12.56 -14.52
CA PHE A 147 -7.01 13.72 -13.72
C PHE A 147 -6.16 14.55 -14.65
N PRO A 148 -6.64 15.73 -15.10
CA PRO A 148 -6.04 16.43 -16.21
C PRO A 148 -4.61 16.77 -15.83
N GLY A 149 -3.68 16.04 -16.44
CA GLY A 149 -2.25 16.36 -16.54
C GLY A 149 -1.62 17.01 -15.31
N GLY A 150 -1.75 16.39 -14.12
CA GLY A 150 -0.69 16.57 -13.14
C GLY A 150 0.62 16.19 -13.85
N PRO A 151 1.69 16.99 -13.77
CA PRO A 151 2.95 16.65 -14.43
C PRO A 151 3.26 15.22 -14.04
N GLN A 152 3.31 14.32 -15.04
CA GLN A 152 3.91 13.01 -14.85
C GLN A 152 5.39 13.31 -14.60
N GLU A 153 5.71 13.70 -13.36
CA GLU A 153 7.07 13.74 -12.86
C GLU A 153 7.66 12.42 -13.30
N ARG A 154 8.71 12.49 -14.13
CA ARG A 154 9.40 11.33 -14.66
C ARG A 154 9.81 10.49 -13.46
N ARG A 155 8.98 9.50 -13.12
CA ARG A 155 9.25 8.63 -11.98
C ARG A 155 10.51 7.90 -12.36
N THR A 156 11.62 8.30 -11.77
CA THR A 156 12.89 7.60 -11.91
C THR A 156 12.63 6.14 -11.56
N PRO A 157 13.11 5.18 -12.37
CA PRO A 157 12.97 3.78 -12.03
C PRO A 157 13.56 3.57 -10.63
N PRO A 158 12.88 2.81 -9.75
CA PRO A 158 13.36 2.62 -8.39
C PRO A 158 14.71 1.91 -8.42
N THR A 159 15.62 2.37 -7.58
CA THR A 159 16.93 1.73 -7.39
C THR A 159 16.77 0.38 -6.70
N ALA A 160 17.80 -0.48 -6.74
CA ALA A 160 17.74 -1.79 -6.09
C ALA A 160 17.58 -1.63 -4.56
N GLY A 161 18.26 -0.65 -3.96
CA GLY A 161 18.08 -0.33 -2.54
C GLY A 161 16.65 0.08 -2.18
N GLU A 162 15.99 0.88 -3.02
CA GLU A 162 14.58 1.28 -2.83
C GLU A 162 13.63 0.08 -2.95
N ILE A 163 13.87 -0.80 -3.93
CA ILE A 163 13.10 -2.05 -4.10
C ILE A 163 13.21 -2.91 -2.84
N VAL A 164 14.42 -3.14 -2.33
CA VAL A 164 14.63 -3.97 -1.13
C VAL A 164 13.90 -3.38 0.07
N LEU A 165 14.02 -2.07 0.32
CA LEU A 165 13.33 -1.46 1.46
C LEU A 165 11.81 -1.46 1.32
N ARG A 166 11.28 -1.31 0.10
CA ARG A 166 9.83 -1.39 -0.12
C ARG A 166 9.31 -2.81 0.06
N THR A 167 10.04 -3.82 -0.42
CA THR A 167 9.57 -5.22 -0.43
C THR A 167 9.79 -5.92 0.92
N LEU A 168 10.89 -5.59 1.63
CA LEU A 168 11.26 -6.18 2.92
C LEU A 168 10.90 -5.31 4.14
N GLY A 169 10.60 -4.03 3.91
CA GLY A 169 10.14 -3.13 4.96
C GLY A 169 8.77 -3.52 5.50
N PRO A 170 8.34 -2.93 6.63
CA PRO A 170 6.97 -3.05 7.08
C PRO A 170 6.07 -2.53 5.95
N GLU A 171 5.33 -3.44 5.32
CA GLU A 171 4.40 -3.07 4.28
C GLU A 171 3.42 -2.09 4.93
N PRO A 172 3.29 -0.85 4.43
CA PRO A 172 2.26 0.04 4.93
C PRO A 172 0.96 -0.68 4.64
N GLU A 173 0.32 -1.21 5.69
CA GLU A 173 -0.85 -2.05 5.56
C GLU A 173 -1.85 -1.30 4.68
N MET A 174 -2.00 -1.73 3.42
CA MET A 174 -2.98 -1.15 2.51
C MET A 174 -4.40 -1.27 3.08
N HIS A 175 -4.56 -2.13 4.10
CA HIS A 175 -5.71 -2.22 4.96
C HIS A 175 -6.11 -0.87 5.56
N ASP A 176 -5.17 -0.07 6.08
CA ASP A 176 -5.53 1.15 6.80
C ASP A 176 -6.07 2.25 5.88
N MET A 177 -5.58 2.32 4.64
CA MET A 177 -6.08 3.27 3.64
C MET A 177 -7.53 2.98 3.20
N MET A 178 -7.99 1.72 3.27
CA MET A 178 -9.40 1.41 2.99
C MET A 178 -10.35 1.81 4.13
N TYR A 179 -9.89 1.82 5.38
CA TYR A 179 -10.71 2.26 6.52
C TYR A 179 -10.75 3.78 6.67
N PHE A 180 -9.67 4.50 6.34
CA PHE A 180 -9.65 5.97 6.41
C PHE A 180 -10.62 6.64 5.42
N ASN A 181 -10.92 6.00 4.29
CA ASN A 181 -11.85 6.57 3.32
C ASN A 181 -13.33 6.42 3.72
N ARG A 182 -13.66 5.55 4.70
CA ARG A 182 -15.03 5.41 5.21
C ARG A 182 -15.40 6.51 6.20
N ALA A 183 -14.43 7.06 6.93
CA ALA A 183 -14.64 8.13 7.89
C ALA A 183 -14.69 9.54 7.24
N GLY A 184 -14.19 9.70 6.01
CA GLY A 184 -14.10 11.00 5.33
C GLY A 184 -15.36 11.50 4.61
N MET A 185 -16.38 10.67 4.40
CA MET A 185 -17.59 11.08 3.66
C MET A 185 -18.69 11.70 4.53
N SER A 186 -18.60 11.62 5.86
CA SER A 186 -19.57 12.25 6.78
C SER A 186 -19.30 13.73 7.05
N GLY A 187 -18.23 14.30 6.48
CA GLY A 187 -17.73 15.64 6.80
C GLY A 187 -17.88 16.71 5.71
N ARG A 188 -18.71 16.52 4.67
CA ARG A 188 -19.08 17.64 3.77
C ARG A 188 -19.94 18.63 4.57
N ARG A 189 -19.25 19.44 5.38
CA ARG A 189 -19.78 20.64 5.99
C ARG A 189 -20.32 21.48 4.83
N PRO A 190 -21.61 21.87 4.82
CA PRO A 190 -22.14 22.76 3.80
C PRO A 190 -21.23 23.98 3.72
N ALA A 191 -20.88 24.38 2.50
CA ALA A 191 -20.07 25.58 2.29
C ALA A 191 -20.71 26.73 3.07
N PRO A 192 -19.94 27.48 3.87
CA PRO A 192 -20.49 28.68 4.49
C PRO A 192 -21.04 29.58 3.37
N PRO A 193 -22.19 30.22 3.58
CA PRO A 193 -22.75 31.15 2.60
C PRO A 193 -21.67 32.17 2.23
N ASN A 194 -21.53 32.38 0.93
CA ASN A 194 -20.55 33.28 0.35
C ASN A 194 -20.79 34.70 0.89
N VAL A 195 -20.07 35.08 1.95
CA VAL A 195 -20.13 36.44 2.51
C VAL A 195 -19.36 37.31 1.53
N MET A 196 -20.08 38.11 0.74
CA MET A 196 -19.47 39.06 -0.18
C MET A 196 -18.49 39.95 0.60
N PRO A 197 -17.25 40.12 0.12
CA PRO A 197 -16.32 41.04 0.76
C PRO A 197 -16.87 42.47 0.70
N PRO A 198 -16.74 43.26 1.77
CA PRO A 198 -17.15 44.65 1.77
C PRO A 198 -16.38 45.42 0.70
N SER A 199 -17.12 46.17 -0.11
CA SER A 199 -16.60 47.05 -1.16
C SER A 199 -15.63 48.06 -0.54
N THR A 200 -14.34 47.94 -0.86
CA THR A 200 -13.33 48.92 -0.51
C THR A 200 -13.58 50.21 -1.29
N ALA A 201 -13.94 51.26 -0.57
CA ALA A 201 -14.10 52.61 -1.11
C ALA A 201 -12.76 53.15 -1.66
N PRO A 202 -12.79 53.98 -2.72
CA PRO A 202 -11.58 54.52 -3.35
C PRO A 202 -10.89 55.57 -2.47
N ASN A 203 -9.56 55.46 -2.42
CA ASN A 203 -8.66 56.38 -1.73
C ASN A 203 -8.66 57.76 -2.44
N PRO A 204 -8.86 58.89 -1.73
CA PRO A 204 -8.73 60.21 -2.32
C PRO A 204 -7.25 60.57 -2.52
N SER A 205 -6.88 60.84 -3.78
CA SER A 205 -5.57 61.35 -4.19
C SER A 205 -5.33 62.73 -3.59
N SER A 206 -4.21 62.90 -2.89
CA SER A 206 -3.73 64.22 -2.44
C SER A 206 -2.71 64.75 -3.44
N THR A 207 -2.90 66.03 -3.78
CA THR A 207 -2.09 66.85 -4.69
C THR A 207 -0.90 67.46 -3.94
#